data_AF-A0A2V9H8K5-F1
#
_entry.id   AF-A0A2V9H8K5-F1
#
_cell.length_a   1.000
_cell.length_b   1.000
_cell.length_c   1.000
_cell.angle_alpha   90.00
_cell.angle_beta   90.00
_cell.angle_gamma   90.00
#
_symmetry.space_group_name_H-M   'P 1'
#
loop_
_entity.id
_entity.type
_entity.pdbx_description
1 polymer ?
#
loop_
_entity_poly.entity_id
_entity_poly.type
_entity_poly.pdbx_seq_one_letter_code
_entity_poly.pdbx_strand_id
1 'polypeptide(L)'
;MFSVDRRSFLHQAANAGVAWGASSLLGGALLRAQTSPLSANDVSRVYVDSRRVTAPLDRNLFGSFLEHLGRAIYEGVYDPGSKLSDTNGF
;
A
#
# COMPACT_ATOMS: atom_id res chain seq x y z
N MET A 1 4.40 0.85 -39.36
CA MET A 1 3.84 1.83 -38.42
C MET A 1 2.36 1.50 -38.28
N PHE A 2 1.93 0.90 -37.17
CA PHE A 2 0.53 0.48 -36.99
C PHE A 2 -0.35 1.73 -36.79
N SER A 3 -1.14 2.10 -37.80
CA SER A 3 -2.18 3.13 -37.65
C SER A 3 -3.40 2.46 -37.03
N VAL A 4 -3.57 2.61 -35.71
CA VAL A 4 -4.79 2.16 -35.05
C VAL A 4 -5.88 3.18 -35.33
N ASP A 5 -6.87 2.81 -36.15
CA ASP A 5 -8.03 3.66 -36.40
C ASP A 5 -8.76 3.96 -35.09
N ARG A 6 -9.02 5.25 -34.81
CA ARG A 6 -9.75 5.69 -33.60
C ARG A 6 -11.05 4.94 -33.40
N ARG A 7 -11.75 4.63 -34.49
CA ARG A 7 -12.99 3.84 -34.47
C ARG A 7 -12.75 2.42 -33.96
N SER A 8 -11.68 1.78 -34.41
CA SER A 8 -11.30 0.42 -33.98
C SER A 8 -10.88 0.40 -32.51
N PHE A 9 -10.12 1.42 -32.07
CA PHE A 9 -9.76 1.61 -30.67
C PHE A 9 -10.99 1.80 -29.77
N LEU A 10 -11.92 2.69 -30.16
CA LEU A 10 -13.13 2.96 -29.37
C LEU A 10 -14.04 1.73 -29.29
N HIS A 11 -14.16 0.95 -30.37
CA HIS A 11 -14.89 -0.32 -30.35
C HIS A 11 -14.23 -1.35 -29.44
N GLN A 12 -12.90 -1.47 -29.48
CA GLN A 12 -12.15 -2.38 -28.61
C GLN A 12 -12.27 -1.98 -27.13
N ALA A 13 -12.15 -0.68 -26.83
CA ALA A 13 -12.31 -0.16 -25.48
C ALA A 13 -13.73 -0.35 -24.94
N ALA A 14 -14.76 -0.13 -25.77
CA ALA A 14 -16.15 -0.37 -25.39
C ALA A 14 -16.43 -1.85 -25.11
N ASN A 15 -15.96 -2.75 -25.98
CA ASN A 15 -16.12 -4.19 -25.78
C ASN A 15 -15.39 -4.69 -24.52
N ALA A 16 -14.19 -4.18 -24.25
CA ALA A 16 -13.44 -4.49 -23.04
C ALA A 16 -14.18 -3.99 -21.77
N GLY A 17 -14.76 -2.79 -21.81
CA GLY A 17 -15.55 -2.23 -20.71
C GLY A 17 -16.80 -3.05 -20.39
N VAL A 18 -17.52 -3.53 -21.41
CA VAL A 18 -18.70 -4.40 -21.22
C VAL A 18 -18.32 -5.77 -20.65
N ALA A 19 -17.18 -6.34 -21.05
CA ALA A 19 -16.68 -7.60 -20.49
C ALA A 19 -16.38 -7.49 -18.98
N TRP A 20 -15.84 -6.34 -18.54
CA TRP A 20 -15.62 -6.08 -17.11
C TRP A 20 -16.93 -5.86 -16.34
N GLY A 21 -17.89 -5.13 -16.93
CA GLY A 21 -19.21 -4.92 -16.33
C GLY A 21 -20.08 -6.18 -16.23
N ALA A 22 -19.96 -7.11 -17.18
CA ALA A 22 -20.63 -8.41 -17.10
C ALA A 22 -20.04 -9.30 -15.99
N SER A 23 -18.73 -9.19 -15.73
CA SER A 23 -18.03 -9.95 -14.70
C SER A 23 -18.39 -9.53 -13.28
N SER A 24 -18.88 -8.29 -13.09
CA SER A 24 -19.37 -7.82 -11.78
C SER A 24 -20.85 -8.17 -11.52
N LEU A 25 -21.64 -8.43 -12.58
CA LEU A 25 -23.07 -8.75 -12.49
C LEU A 25 -23.35 -10.27 -12.47
N LEU A 26 -22.53 -11.08 -13.15
CA LEU A 26 -22.66 -12.54 -13.19
C LEU A 26 -21.64 -13.20 -12.24
N GLY A 27 -21.80 -12.92 -10.94
CA GLY A 27 -21.26 -13.73 -9.86
C GLY A 27 -19.76 -13.59 -9.64
N GLY A 28 -19.38 -12.98 -8.52
CA GLY A 28 -18.02 -12.91 -7.98
C GLY A 28 -17.36 -14.26 -7.62
N ALA A 29 -17.62 -15.32 -8.39
CA ALA A 29 -17.01 -16.63 -8.25
C ALA A 29 -15.50 -16.64 -8.59
N LEU A 30 -15.01 -15.63 -9.33
CA LEU A 30 -13.59 -15.49 -9.66
C LEU A 30 -12.81 -14.59 -8.68
N LEU A 31 -13.49 -13.93 -7.73
CA LEU A 31 -12.85 -13.16 -6.65
C LEU A 31 -12.70 -14.02 -5.39
N ARG A 32 -12.13 -15.23 -5.54
CA ARG A 32 -11.88 -16.17 -4.44
C ARG A 32 -10.78 -15.72 -3.46
N ALA A 33 -10.21 -14.53 -3.67
CA ALA A 33 -9.21 -13.90 -2.81
C ALA A 33 -9.79 -12.85 -1.85
N GLN A 34 -11.10 -12.56 -1.92
CA GLN A 34 -11.73 -11.67 -0.95
C GLN A 34 -12.11 -12.48 0.29
N THR A 35 -11.60 -12.06 1.46
CA THR A 35 -12.07 -12.55 2.75
C THR A 35 -13.57 -12.27 2.86
N SER A 36 -14.36 -13.23 3.35
CA SER A 36 -15.78 -13.00 3.61
C SER A 36 -15.96 -11.71 4.40
N PRO A 37 -16.93 -10.84 4.02
CA PRO A 37 -17.17 -9.62 4.76
C PRO A 37 -17.50 -9.99 6.21
N LEU A 38 -16.81 -9.37 7.16
CA LEU A 38 -17.08 -9.54 8.58
C LEU A 38 -18.56 -9.26 8.83
N SER A 39 -19.27 -10.21 9.43
CA SER A 39 -20.64 -9.96 9.85
C SER A 39 -20.62 -8.85 10.90
N ALA A 40 -21.55 -7.90 10.83
CA ALA A 40 -21.66 -6.83 11.81
C ALA A 40 -21.85 -7.35 13.26
N ASN A 41 -22.18 -8.64 13.41
CA ASN A 41 -22.33 -9.35 14.68
C ASN A 41 -21.18 -10.33 15.02
N ASP A 42 -20.08 -10.36 14.26
CA ASP A 42 -18.95 -11.23 14.60
C ASP A 42 -18.14 -10.63 15.76
N VAL A 43 -18.35 -11.18 16.96
CA VAL A 43 -17.66 -10.74 18.17
C VAL A 43 -16.32 -11.44 18.31
N SER A 44 -15.23 -10.68 18.18
CA SER A 44 -13.87 -11.13 18.50
C SER A 44 -13.56 -10.89 19.98
N ARG A 45 -12.97 -11.88 20.66
CA ARG A 45 -12.52 -11.77 22.06
C ARG A 45 -11.00 -11.86 22.13
N VAL A 46 -10.38 -10.94 22.86
CA VAL A 46 -8.93 -10.90 23.11
C VAL A 46 -8.68 -11.05 24.61
N TYR A 47 -7.77 -11.94 25.00
CA TYR A 47 -7.36 -12.16 26.37
C TYR A 47 -5.88 -11.81 26.53
N VAL A 48 -5.52 -11.10 27.61
CA VAL A 48 -4.15 -10.68 27.90
C VAL A 48 -3.79 -11.13 29.32
N ASP A 49 -2.76 -11.96 29.47
CA ASP A 49 -2.18 -12.34 30.77
C ASP A 49 -0.74 -11.81 30.85
N SER A 50 -0.52 -10.81 31.70
CA SER A 50 0.78 -10.15 31.87
C SER A 50 1.86 -11.03 32.50
N ARG A 51 1.47 -12.15 33.13
CA ARG A 51 2.42 -13.11 33.72
C ARG A 51 3.00 -14.06 32.68
N ARG A 52 2.38 -14.14 31.50
CA ARG A 52 2.82 -15.01 30.40
C ARG A 52 3.74 -14.24 29.45
N VAL A 53 5.01 -14.13 29.83
CA VAL A 53 6.03 -13.47 29.00
C VAL A 53 6.49 -14.41 27.88
N THR A 54 6.41 -13.97 26.63
CA THR A 54 6.89 -14.73 25.45
C THR A 54 8.39 -14.60 25.26
N ALA A 55 8.90 -13.36 25.19
CA ALA A 55 10.31 -13.05 25.03
C ALA A 55 10.59 -11.59 25.43
N PRO A 56 11.85 -11.24 25.78
CA PRO A 56 12.28 -9.85 25.88
C PRO A 56 12.11 -9.13 24.53
N LEU A 57 11.68 -7.88 24.56
CA LEU A 57 11.54 -7.06 23.36
C LEU A 57 12.90 -6.47 22.97
N ASP A 58 13.44 -6.89 21.83
CA ASP A 58 14.64 -6.26 21.26
C ASP A 58 14.32 -4.82 20.83
N ARG A 59 15.13 -3.85 21.30
CA ARG A 59 14.99 -2.43 20.96
C ARG A 59 15.29 -2.15 19.49
N ASN A 60 16.09 -3.00 18.84
CA ASN A 60 16.46 -2.85 17.43
C ASN A 60 15.30 -3.16 16.46
N LEU A 61 14.22 -3.79 16.93
CA LEU A 61 13.00 -3.98 16.12
C LEU A 61 12.36 -2.65 15.70
N PHE A 62 12.66 -1.56 16.41
CA PHE A 62 12.19 -0.21 16.09
C PHE A 62 13.24 0.63 15.34
N GLY A 63 14.29 0.00 14.82
CA GLY A 63 15.30 0.66 14.00
C GLY A 63 14.72 1.20 12.69
N SER A 64 15.38 2.22 12.13
CA SER A 64 15.10 2.76 10.79
C SER A 64 16.33 2.61 9.91
N PHE A 65 16.18 2.90 8.62
CA PHE A 65 17.26 2.82 7.63
C PHE A 65 17.39 4.14 6.88
N LEU A 66 18.64 4.55 6.67
CA LEU A 66 18.99 5.79 5.98
C LEU A 66 20.05 5.48 4.94
N GLU A 67 19.75 5.81 3.68
CA GLU A 67 20.61 5.56 2.53
C GLU A 67 20.90 6.87 1.81
N HIS A 68 22.05 6.96 1.13
CA HIS A 68 22.35 8.06 0.20
C HIS A 68 21.52 7.94 -1.08
N LEU A 69 20.19 8.01 -0.96
CA LEU A 69 19.26 7.85 -2.07
C LEU A 69 18.23 8.98 -2.08
N GLY A 70 18.10 9.61 -3.25
CA GLY A 70 17.20 10.74 -3.45
C GLY A 70 17.49 11.86 -2.46
N ARG A 71 16.47 12.25 -1.71
CA ARG A 71 16.52 13.35 -0.73
C ARG A 71 16.54 12.88 0.72
N ALA A 72 16.90 11.62 0.98
CA ALA A 72 16.95 11.13 2.35
C ALA A 72 18.05 11.84 3.17
N ILE A 73 19.20 12.09 2.52
CA ILE A 73 20.35 12.77 3.11
C ILE A 73 20.33 14.25 2.73
N TYR A 74 20.70 14.57 1.50
CA TYR A 74 20.73 15.94 1.00
C TYR A 74 19.31 16.47 0.79
N GLU A 75 19.03 17.68 1.29
CA GLU A 75 17.68 18.26 1.36
C GLU A 75 16.71 17.46 2.27
N GLY A 76 17.24 16.50 3.04
CA GLY A 76 16.52 15.64 3.95
C GLY A 76 16.95 15.88 5.38
N VAL A 77 17.65 14.91 5.97
CA VAL A 77 18.25 15.10 7.30
C VAL A 77 19.39 16.11 7.31
N TYR A 78 19.98 16.41 6.15
CA TYR A 78 21.10 17.34 6.00
C TYR A 78 20.78 18.42 4.97
N ASP A 79 20.64 19.66 5.44
CA ASP A 79 20.43 20.86 4.63
C ASP A 79 21.05 22.12 5.30
N PRO A 80 22.35 22.40 5.08
CA PRO A 80 23.03 23.55 5.66
C PRO A 80 22.45 24.93 5.31
N GLY A 81 21.65 25.03 4.25
CA GLY A 81 21.00 26.27 3.84
C GLY A 81 19.65 26.51 4.54
N SER A 82 19.12 25.50 5.23
CA SER A 82 17.83 25.56 5.91
C SER A 82 17.90 26.43 7.15
N LYS A 83 16.84 27.23 7.38
CA LYS A 83 16.67 28.00 8.62
C LYS A 83 16.36 27.13 9.84
N LEU A 84 15.98 25.87 9.61
CA LEU A 84 15.65 24.91 10.67
C LEU A 84 16.86 24.08 11.10
N SER A 85 17.92 24.09 10.30
CA SER A 85 19.09 23.29 10.58
C SER A 85 20.00 23.95 11.61
N ASP A 86 20.68 23.09 12.37
CA ASP A 86 21.70 23.49 13.32
C ASP A 86 22.99 23.98 12.63
N THR A 87 24.02 24.32 13.42
CA THR A 87 25.30 24.83 12.90
C THR A 87 26.08 23.80 12.08
N ASN A 88 25.75 22.51 12.18
CA ASN A 88 26.35 21.44 11.41
C ASN A 88 25.54 21.12 10.14
N GLY A 89 24.34 21.68 9.99
CA GLY A 89 23.46 21.49 8.83
C GLY A 89 22.41 20.39 8.99
N PHE A 90 22.11 19.95 10.22
CA PHE A 90 21.00 19.03 10.51
C PHE A 90 19.76 19.80 10.96
#